data_AF-X0X826-F1
#
_entry.id   AF-X0X826-F1
#
_cell.length_a   1.000
_cell.length_b   1.000
_cell.length_c   1.000
_cell.angle_alpha   90.00
_cell.angle_beta   90.00
_cell.angle_gamma   90.00
#
_symmetry.space_group_name_H-M   'P 1'
#
loop_
_entity.id
_entity.type
_entity.pdbx_description
1 polymer ?
#
loop_
_entity_poly.entity_id
_entity_poly.type
_entity_poly.pdbx_seq_one_letter_code
_entity_poly.pdbx_strand_id
1 'polypeptide(L)'
;MSVVGAFCVSVNRELCINSQMPGKCAVCAEVCPHGVYALDPFTGVMHIHNYNACVGCRICSEFCPVDAIRINPAESEYLSRFPWTLSTIEEIHHKAQTGDYLLSGFGTQQPTPHFDTITIVPSQIASAAPRDKYREECDMAVVIGEDTCEKPLHLKLPFV
;
A
#
# COMPACT_ATOMS: atom_id res chain seq x y z
N MET A 1 4.44 12.96 -5.16
CA MET A 1 5.22 13.07 -6.42
C MET A 1 6.26 11.98 -6.36
N SER A 2 6.15 10.92 -7.16
CA SER A 2 7.10 9.79 -7.10
C SER A 2 8.48 10.29 -7.54
N VAL A 3 9.42 10.35 -6.59
CA VAL A 3 10.79 10.76 -6.86
C VAL A 3 11.42 9.66 -7.71
N VAL A 4 11.74 9.98 -8.98
CA VAL A 4 12.46 9.07 -9.87
C VAL A 4 13.78 8.70 -9.21
N GLY A 5 14.07 7.40 -9.13
CA GLY A 5 15.25 6.89 -8.42
C GLY A 5 15.05 6.65 -6.92
N ALA A 6 13.86 6.84 -6.35
CA ALA A 6 13.60 6.54 -4.94
C ALA A 6 13.68 5.05 -4.59
N PHE A 7 13.53 4.16 -5.58
CA PHE A 7 13.59 2.72 -5.38
C PHE A 7 14.54 2.10 -6.41
N CYS A 8 15.32 1.13 -5.94
CA CYS A 8 16.15 0.29 -6.78
C CYS A 8 15.60 -1.15 -6.77
N VAL A 9 15.85 -1.84 -7.88
CA VAL A 9 15.42 -3.22 -8.09
C VAL A 9 16.65 -4.09 -8.25
N SER A 10 16.66 -5.23 -7.56
CA SER A 10 17.63 -6.29 -7.79
C SER A 10 16.91 -7.60 -8.12
N VAL A 11 17.53 -8.38 -9.01
CA VAL A 11 17.03 -9.69 -9.43
C VAL A 11 18.08 -10.73 -9.11
N ASN A 12 17.73 -11.72 -8.30
CA ASN A 12 18.58 -12.87 -8.04
C ASN A 12 18.59 -13.79 -9.28
N ARG A 13 19.72 -13.79 -10.00
CA ARG A 13 19.89 -14.57 -11.22
C ARG A 13 19.90 -16.08 -10.97
N GLU A 14 20.24 -16.51 -9.77
CA GLU A 14 20.26 -17.93 -9.40
C GLU A 14 18.84 -18.49 -9.23
N LEU A 15 17.87 -17.67 -8.81
CA LEU A 15 16.48 -18.09 -8.66
C LEU A 15 15.64 -17.80 -9.91
N CYS A 16 16.00 -16.76 -10.67
CA CYS A 16 15.21 -16.29 -11.79
C CYS A 16 15.08 -17.34 -12.91
N ILE A 17 13.85 -17.78 -13.19
CA ILE A 17 13.53 -18.74 -14.26
C ILE A 17 14.05 -18.25 -15.61
N ASN A 18 13.87 -16.97 -15.95
CA ASN A 18 14.33 -16.44 -17.24
C ASN A 18 15.87 -16.38 -17.33
N SER A 19 16.56 -16.07 -16.21
CA SER A 19 18.03 -16.07 -16.18
C SER A 19 18.61 -17.47 -16.40
N GLN A 20 17.93 -18.53 -15.94
CA GLN A 20 18.34 -19.91 -16.19
C GLN A 20 17.86 -20.44 -17.56
N MET A 21 16.67 -20.03 -18.00
CA MET A 21 16.02 -20.47 -19.24
C MET A 21 15.39 -19.26 -19.96
N PRO A 22 16.14 -18.60 -20.87
CA PRO A 22 15.65 -17.44 -21.62
C PRO A 22 14.34 -17.74 -22.37
N GLY A 23 13.43 -16.77 -22.39
CA GLY A 23 12.12 -16.85 -23.05
C GLY A 23 11.03 -17.62 -22.29
N LYS A 24 11.34 -18.25 -21.15
CA LYS A 24 10.35 -19.03 -20.37
C LYS A 24 9.50 -18.23 -19.39
N CYS A 25 9.95 -17.05 -18.98
CA CYS A 25 9.23 -16.21 -18.02
C CYS A 25 9.40 -14.74 -18.39
N ALA A 26 8.30 -13.98 -18.36
CA ALA A 26 8.30 -12.53 -18.59
C ALA A 26 7.38 -11.75 -17.62
N VAL A 27 6.90 -12.41 -16.56
CA VAL A 27 5.88 -11.88 -15.64
C VAL A 27 6.24 -10.49 -15.11
N CYS A 28 7.49 -10.25 -14.71
CA CYS A 28 7.91 -8.96 -14.18
C CYS A 28 7.76 -7.80 -15.18
N ALA A 29 7.96 -8.03 -16.48
CA ALA A 29 7.74 -7.04 -17.52
C ALA A 29 6.25 -6.87 -17.83
N GLU A 30 5.47 -7.96 -17.81
CA GLU A 30 4.03 -7.95 -18.06
C GLU A 30 3.25 -7.17 -16.99
N VAL A 31 3.61 -7.34 -15.71
CA VAL A 31 2.89 -6.71 -14.59
C VAL A 31 3.43 -5.33 -14.19
N CYS A 32 4.54 -4.88 -14.78
CA CYS A 32 5.16 -3.60 -14.41
C CYS A 32 4.60 -2.45 -15.25
N PRO A 33 3.76 -1.55 -14.70
CA PRO A 33 3.24 -0.42 -15.47
C PRO A 33 4.28 0.70 -15.69
N HIS A 34 5.47 0.60 -15.07
CA HIS A 34 6.50 1.64 -15.10
C HIS A 34 7.66 1.31 -16.06
N GLY A 35 7.62 0.17 -16.75
CA GLY A 35 8.66 -0.19 -17.73
C GLY A 35 10.07 -0.39 -17.13
N VAL A 36 10.15 -0.90 -15.89
CA VAL A 36 11.42 -1.18 -15.21
C VAL A 36 12.17 -2.32 -15.90
N TYR A 37 11.43 -3.31 -16.39
CA TYR A 37 11.96 -4.52 -17.03
C TYR A 37 11.65 -4.52 -18.52
N ALA A 38 12.52 -5.17 -19.31
CA ALA A 38 12.28 -5.41 -20.72
C ALA A 38 12.76 -6.81 -21.11
N LEU A 39 11.97 -7.47 -21.95
CA LEU A 39 12.32 -8.74 -22.58
C LEU A 39 12.93 -8.43 -23.94
N ASP A 40 14.14 -8.91 -24.21
CA ASP A 40 14.71 -8.86 -25.54
C ASP A 40 13.98 -9.86 -26.46
N PRO A 41 13.36 -9.40 -27.56
CA PRO A 41 12.55 -10.26 -28.44
C PRO A 41 13.39 -11.25 -29.26
N PHE A 42 14.70 -11.01 -29.43
CA PHE A 42 15.59 -11.89 -30.20
C PHE A 42 16.27 -12.92 -29.33
N THR A 43 16.75 -12.51 -28.15
CA THR A 43 17.49 -13.40 -27.24
C THR A 43 16.59 -14.07 -26.20
N GLY A 44 15.39 -13.53 -25.95
CA GLY A 44 14.49 -13.99 -24.88
C GLY A 44 14.98 -13.66 -23.48
N VAL A 45 16.05 -12.88 -23.34
CA VAL A 45 16.65 -12.54 -22.05
C VAL A 45 15.96 -11.33 -21.43
N MET A 46 15.54 -11.49 -20.18
CA MET A 46 15.01 -10.41 -19.36
C MET A 46 16.13 -9.53 -18.83
N HIS A 47 15.99 -8.22 -18.95
CA HIS A 47 16.93 -7.25 -18.40
C HIS A 47 16.19 -6.11 -17.70
N ILE A 48 16.90 -5.46 -16.77
CA ILE A 48 16.43 -4.23 -16.14
C ILE A 48 16.73 -3.10 -17.12
N HIS A 49 15.69 -2.50 -17.69
CA HIS A 49 15.80 -1.43 -18.67
C HIS A 49 16.04 -0.08 -18.00
N ASN A 50 15.25 0.24 -16.97
CA ASN A 50 15.41 1.48 -16.20
C ASN A 50 15.11 1.22 -14.72
N TYR A 51 16.16 1.02 -13.92
CA TYR A 51 16.02 0.78 -12.48
C TYR A 51 15.44 1.99 -11.73
N ASN A 52 15.66 3.22 -12.22
CA ASN A 52 15.17 4.46 -11.59
C ASN A 52 13.67 4.69 -11.81
N ALA A 53 13.04 3.98 -12.73
CA ALA A 53 11.59 4.10 -12.98
C ALA A 53 10.75 3.37 -11.91
N CYS A 54 11.37 2.61 -11.01
CA CYS A 54 10.65 1.88 -9.99
C CYS A 54 10.04 2.83 -8.95
N VAL A 55 8.73 2.71 -8.71
CA VAL A 55 7.99 3.50 -7.71
C VAL A 55 7.72 2.74 -6.40
N GLY A 56 8.22 1.50 -6.28
CA GLY A 56 8.03 0.70 -5.07
C GLY A 56 6.67 -0.01 -4.95
N CYS A 57 5.88 -0.13 -6.03
CA CYS A 57 4.55 -0.76 -5.99
C CYS A 57 4.54 -2.28 -5.70
N ARG A 58 5.68 -2.97 -5.83
CA ARG A 58 5.89 -4.39 -5.49
C ARG A 58 5.06 -5.45 -6.22
N ILE A 59 4.23 -5.06 -7.20
CA ILE A 59 3.47 -6.00 -8.03
C ILE A 59 4.39 -7.07 -8.66
N CYS A 60 5.52 -6.67 -9.24
CA CYS A 60 6.47 -7.63 -9.82
C CYS A 60 7.09 -8.60 -8.79
N SER A 61 7.24 -8.18 -7.53
CA SER A 61 7.73 -9.05 -6.44
C SER A 61 6.66 -10.07 -6.07
N GLU A 62 5.42 -9.62 -5.90
CA GLU A 62 4.27 -10.46 -5.52
C GLU A 62 3.97 -11.54 -6.57
N PHE A 63 4.01 -11.17 -7.85
CA PHE A 63 3.73 -12.09 -8.95
C PHE A 63 4.94 -12.93 -9.38
N CYS A 64 6.11 -12.77 -8.74
CA CYS A 64 7.27 -13.57 -9.07
C CYS A 64 7.10 -15.01 -8.53
N PRO A 65 7.02 -16.05 -9.39
CA PRO A 65 6.73 -17.41 -8.93
C PRO A 65 7.85 -18.06 -8.10
N VAL A 66 9.03 -17.42 -8.06
CA VAL A 66 10.26 -17.92 -7.43
C VAL A 66 10.90 -16.89 -6.49
N ASP A 67 10.19 -15.81 -6.16
CA ASP A 67 10.66 -14.72 -5.29
C ASP A 67 12.09 -14.19 -5.63
N ALA A 68 12.37 -14.08 -6.93
CA ALA A 68 13.69 -13.66 -7.41
C ALA A 68 13.91 -12.14 -7.38
N ILE A 69 12.89 -11.35 -7.07
CA ILE A 69 12.91 -9.88 -7.22
C ILE A 69 12.90 -9.22 -5.84
N ARG A 70 13.79 -8.24 -5.64
CA ARG A 70 13.81 -7.41 -4.44
C ARG A 70 13.74 -5.94 -4.81
N ILE A 71 12.91 -5.19 -4.09
CA ILE A 71 12.73 -3.75 -4.28
C ILE A 71 13.16 -3.07 -2.99
N ASN A 72 14.24 -2.29 -3.08
CA ASN A 72 14.80 -1.59 -1.94
C ASN A 72 14.63 -0.07 -2.11
N PRO A 73 14.30 0.66 -1.05
CA PRO A 73 14.35 2.11 -1.07
C PRO A 73 15.81 2.58 -1.24
N ALA A 74 16.05 3.47 -2.19
CA ALA A 74 17.32 4.18 -2.36
C ALA A 74 17.41 5.43 -1.46
N GLU A 75 16.25 6.04 -1.18
CA GLU A 75 16.08 7.12 -0.21
C GLU A 75 15.07 6.71 0.86
N SER A 76 15.10 7.37 2.02
CA SER A 76 14.11 7.13 3.08
C SER A 76 12.68 7.21 2.55
N GLU A 77 11.88 6.17 2.80
CA GLU A 77 10.48 6.14 2.37
C GLU A 77 9.64 7.29 2.95
N TYR A 78 10.07 7.82 4.09
CA TYR A 78 9.46 8.99 4.71
C TYR A 78 9.62 10.26 3.87
N LEU A 79 10.67 10.35 3.05
CA LEU A 79 10.89 11.47 2.13
C LEU A 79 10.25 11.21 0.77
N SER A 80 10.38 9.97 0.27
CA SER A 80 10.01 9.66 -1.12
C SER A 80 8.54 9.36 -1.34
N ARG A 81 7.82 8.82 -0.33
CA ARG A 81 6.41 8.43 -0.50
C ARG A 81 5.51 8.46 0.73
N PHE A 82 5.91 9.13 1.81
CA PHE A 82 5.03 9.36 2.96
C PHE A 82 3.67 9.94 2.51
N PRO A 83 2.52 9.46 3.04
CA PRO A 83 2.36 8.50 4.13
C PRO A 83 2.37 7.02 3.72
N TRP A 84 2.53 6.70 2.43
CA TRP A 84 2.36 5.35 1.90
C TRP A 84 3.60 4.47 2.05
N THR A 85 4.28 4.50 3.19
CA THR A 85 5.47 3.66 3.46
C THR A 85 5.11 2.17 3.42
N LEU A 86 6.13 1.30 3.41
CA LEU A 86 5.91 -0.12 3.19
C LEU A 86 5.11 -0.71 4.33
N SER A 87 5.51 -0.37 5.55
CA SER A 87 4.79 -0.78 6.76
C SER A 87 3.32 -0.36 6.69
N THR A 88 3.02 0.84 6.19
CA THR A 88 1.63 1.31 6.02
C THR A 88 0.88 0.50 4.97
N ILE A 89 1.51 0.21 3.83
CA ILE A 89 0.89 -0.61 2.77
C ILE A 89 0.65 -2.05 3.25
N GLU A 90 1.61 -2.65 3.96
CA GLU A 90 1.48 -4.00 4.54
C GLU A 90 0.35 -4.05 5.58
N GLU A 91 0.21 -3.02 6.42
CA GLU A 91 -0.90 -2.90 7.36
C GLU A 91 -2.26 -2.77 6.63
N ILE A 92 -2.32 -2.03 5.53
CA ILE A 92 -3.52 -1.92 4.68
C ILE A 92 -3.88 -3.28 4.07
N HIS A 93 -2.90 -4.00 3.53
CA HIS A 93 -3.13 -5.34 2.98
C HIS A 93 -3.60 -6.31 4.06
N HIS A 94 -3.02 -6.26 5.26
CA HIS A 94 -3.47 -7.06 6.40
C HIS A 94 -4.92 -6.76 6.74
N LYS A 95 -5.28 -5.48 6.94
CA LYS A 95 -6.66 -5.04 7.21
C LYS A 95 -7.64 -5.47 6.13
N ALA A 96 -7.25 -5.37 4.87
CA ALA A 96 -8.09 -5.76 3.74
C ALA A 96 -8.35 -7.28 3.69
N GLN A 97 -7.37 -8.09 4.11
CA GLN A 97 -7.48 -9.55 4.11
C GLN A 97 -8.20 -10.11 5.35
N THR A 98 -7.94 -9.55 6.53
CA THR A 98 -8.45 -10.09 7.80
C THR A 98 -9.70 -9.36 8.31
N GLY A 99 -9.90 -8.09 7.91
CA GLY A 99 -10.88 -7.21 8.55
C GLY A 99 -10.44 -6.69 9.93
N ASP A 100 -9.24 -7.06 10.38
CA ASP A 100 -8.67 -6.68 11.68
C ASP A 100 -7.49 -5.73 11.52
N TYR A 101 -7.14 -5.02 12.59
CA TYR A 101 -6.02 -4.07 12.63
C TYR A 101 -4.89 -4.61 13.51
N LEU A 102 -3.67 -4.26 13.15
CA LEU A 102 -2.49 -4.64 13.93
C LEU A 102 -2.49 -3.89 15.27
N LEU A 103 -2.33 -4.65 16.35
CA LEU A 103 -2.15 -4.08 17.69
C LEU A 103 -0.65 -3.91 17.96
N SER A 104 -0.23 -2.68 18.23
CA SER A 104 1.14 -2.34 18.62
C SER A 104 1.20 -1.83 20.06
N GLY A 105 2.25 -2.18 20.79
CA GLY A 105 2.57 -1.57 22.08
C GLY A 105 3.41 -0.30 21.93
N PHE A 106 3.65 0.40 23.04
CA PHE A 106 4.35 1.69 23.13
C PHE A 106 3.58 2.87 22.51
N GLY A 107 4.07 4.10 22.73
CA GLY A 107 3.50 5.29 22.10
C GLY A 107 3.69 5.29 20.59
N THR A 108 3.07 6.23 19.89
CA THR A 108 3.17 6.36 18.43
C THR A 108 4.61 6.58 17.98
N GLN A 109 5.26 5.53 17.46
CA GLN A 109 6.66 5.57 17.00
C GLN A 109 6.82 6.04 15.54
N GLN A 110 5.72 6.22 14.82
CA GLN A 110 5.73 6.61 13.42
C GLN A 110 5.11 8.00 13.22
N PRO A 111 5.50 8.74 12.18
CA PRO A 111 4.81 9.98 11.82
C PRO A 111 3.36 9.64 11.45
N THR A 112 2.40 10.36 12.03
CA THR A 112 0.99 10.16 11.74
C THR A 112 0.64 10.73 10.36
N PRO A 113 -0.12 10.02 9.52
CA PRO A 113 -0.60 10.57 8.24
C PRO A 113 -1.37 11.85 8.55
N HIS A 114 -0.92 12.98 8.01
CA HIS A 114 -1.20 14.27 8.62
C HIS A 114 -2.72 14.57 8.70
N PHE A 115 -3.14 14.91 9.91
CA PHE A 115 -4.30 15.72 10.25
C PHE A 115 -3.84 16.62 11.39
N ASP A 116 -2.68 17.28 11.26
CA ASP A 116 -1.87 17.85 12.35
C ASP A 116 -2.55 18.98 13.17
N THR A 117 -3.84 19.22 12.93
CA THR A 117 -4.72 20.11 13.69
C THR A 117 -5.93 19.40 14.33
N ILE A 118 -6.05 18.08 14.21
CA ILE A 118 -7.13 17.28 14.79
C ILE A 118 -6.57 16.46 15.94
N THR A 119 -6.83 16.90 17.17
CA THR A 119 -6.63 16.09 18.37
C THR A 119 -7.90 15.32 18.64
N ILE A 120 -7.84 13.98 18.63
CA ILE A 120 -8.93 13.14 19.10
C ILE A 120 -8.96 13.24 20.62
N VAL A 121 -9.91 13.99 21.16
CA VAL A 121 -10.09 14.15 22.60
C VAL A 121 -10.89 12.96 23.13
N PRO A 122 -10.30 12.07 23.94
CA PRO A 122 -11.07 10.99 24.57
C PRO A 122 -12.09 11.59 25.55
N SER A 123 -13.20 10.90 25.78
CA SER A 123 -14.34 11.41 26.54
C SER A 123 -14.12 11.49 28.08
N GLN A 124 -12.89 11.75 28.53
CA GLN A 124 -12.55 11.83 29.96
C GLN A 124 -13.24 13.01 30.67
N ILE A 125 -13.57 14.07 29.94
CA ILE A 125 -14.24 15.29 30.45
C ILE A 125 -15.64 15.47 29.83
N ALA A 126 -15.99 14.66 28.83
CA ALA A 126 -17.28 14.77 28.15
C ALA A 126 -18.38 14.09 28.96
N SER A 127 -19.63 14.51 28.75
CA SER A 127 -20.79 14.00 29.45
C SER A 127 -21.11 12.53 29.17
N ALA A 128 -20.66 12.01 28.02
CA ALA A 128 -20.87 10.62 27.62
C ALA A 128 -19.63 9.77 27.89
N ALA A 129 -19.84 8.58 28.46
CA ALA A 129 -18.79 7.58 28.61
C ALA A 129 -18.35 7.02 27.24
N PRO A 130 -17.08 6.62 27.08
CA PRO A 130 -16.64 5.92 25.87
C PRO A 130 -17.41 4.63 25.72
N ARG A 131 -17.84 4.32 24.49
CA ARG A 131 -18.51 3.04 24.18
C ARG A 131 -17.49 1.96 23.90
N ASP A 132 -17.75 0.76 24.40
CA ASP A 132 -16.92 -0.41 24.12
C ASP A 132 -17.27 -0.98 22.73
N LYS A 133 -16.36 -0.81 21.78
CA LYS A 133 -16.49 -1.32 20.39
C LYS A 133 -16.87 -2.80 20.31
N TYR A 134 -16.44 -3.63 21.27
CA TYR A 134 -16.68 -5.07 21.23
C TYR A 134 -17.99 -5.48 21.91
N ARG A 135 -18.58 -4.61 22.74
CA ARG A 135 -19.74 -4.95 23.59
C ARG A 135 -20.98 -4.12 23.27
N GLU A 136 -20.82 -2.97 22.65
CA GLU A 136 -21.89 -2.02 22.38
C GLU A 136 -22.00 -1.71 20.89
N GLU A 137 -23.23 -1.56 20.40
CA GLU A 137 -23.48 -1.17 19.01
C GLU A 137 -23.28 0.33 18.81
N CYS A 138 -22.56 0.69 17.75
CA CYS A 138 -22.40 2.07 17.30
C CYS A 138 -23.25 2.28 16.04
N ASP A 139 -24.19 3.23 16.09
CA ASP A 139 -24.94 3.64 14.90
C ASP A 139 -24.02 4.47 13.99
N MET A 140 -23.92 4.02 12.74
CA MET A 140 -23.01 4.57 11.73
C MET A 140 -23.79 5.02 10.48
N ALA A 141 -25.13 5.06 10.56
CA ALA A 141 -25.96 5.52 9.47
C ALA A 141 -25.71 7.00 9.18
N VAL A 142 -25.62 7.35 7.90
CA VAL A 142 -25.41 8.73 7.44
C VAL A 142 -26.46 9.07 6.40
N VAL A 143 -27.06 10.25 6.54
CA VAL A 143 -27.97 10.83 5.56
C VAL A 143 -27.28 12.02 4.91
N ILE A 144 -27.13 11.99 3.58
CA ILE A 144 -26.54 13.09 2.82
C ILE A 144 -27.64 13.80 2.05
N GLY A 145 -27.83 15.08 2.37
CA GLY A 145 -28.78 15.97 1.69
C GLY A 145 -30.18 16.02 2.28
N GLU A 146 -30.36 15.65 3.55
CA GLU A 146 -31.66 15.61 4.24
C GLU A 146 -32.47 16.90 4.07
N ASP A 147 -31.81 18.06 4.22
CA ASP A 147 -32.44 19.38 4.09
C ASP A 147 -32.17 20.07 2.74
N THR A 148 -31.47 19.42 1.80
CA THR A 148 -31.01 20.07 0.55
C THR A 148 -31.53 19.44 -0.74
N CYS A 149 -32.20 18.28 -0.69
CA CYS A 149 -32.81 17.66 -1.87
C CYS A 149 -34.09 16.87 -1.55
N GLU A 150 -34.93 16.65 -2.58
CA GLU A 150 -36.19 15.88 -2.43
C GLU A 150 -35.97 14.40 -2.13
N LYS A 151 -34.79 13.85 -2.48
CA LYS A 151 -34.45 12.43 -2.32
C LYS A 151 -33.04 12.30 -1.73
N PRO A 152 -32.90 12.38 -0.39
CA PRO A 152 -31.62 12.27 0.27
C PRO A 152 -31.02 10.87 0.14
N LEU A 153 -29.69 10.79 0.20
CA LEU A 153 -28.95 9.53 0.16
C LEU A 153 -28.83 8.96 1.56
N HIS A 154 -29.36 7.76 1.76
CA HIS A 154 -29.24 7.02 3.03
C HIS A 154 -28.16 5.96 2.91
N LEU A 155 -27.08 6.13 3.68
CA LEU A 155 -25.98 5.18 3.77
C LEU A 155 -26.04 4.49 5.13
N LYS A 156 -25.89 3.17 5.16
CA LYS A 156 -25.77 2.42 6.42
C LYS A 156 -24.45 2.71 7.14
N LEU A 157 -23.41 3.08 6.38
CA LEU A 157 -22.05 3.28 6.84
C LEU A 157 -21.43 4.50 6.14
N PRO A 158 -20.47 5.20 6.76
CA PRO A 158 -19.90 6.44 6.23
C PRO A 158 -18.82 6.17 5.15
N PHE A 159 -19.07 5.21 4.27
CA PHE A 159 -18.17 4.85 3.16
C PHE A 159 -18.99 4.51 1.91
N VAL A 160 -18.45 4.86 0.74
CA VAL A 160 -19.05 4.68 -0.59
C VAL A 160 -18.19 3.73 -1.41
#